data_AF-Q0D7U2-F1
#
_entry.id   AF-Q0D7U2-F1
#
_cell.length_a   1.000
_cell.length_b   1.000
_cell.length_c   1.000
_cell.angle_alpha   90.00
_cell.angle_beta   90.00
_cell.angle_gamma   90.00
#
_symmetry.space_group_name_H-M   'P 1'
#
loop_
_entity.id
_entity.type
_entity.pdbx_description
1 polymer ?
#
loop_
_entity_poly.entity_id
_entity_poly.type
_entity_poly.pdbx_seq_one_letter_code
_entity_poly.pdbx_strand_id
1 'polypeptide(L)'
;MKHPPMNPVEESCQEFPGASSADDVIDDASESNWSHTHASGIHVDGRIILNLWRLMRAEIKLNNYSLEAVADEVLRKVPLVPTKILNRWFATGPGRGRYRCIEYVNN
;
A
#
# COMPACT_ATOMS: atom_id res chain seq x y z
N MET A 1 -10.99 54.72 5.71
CA MET A 1 -10.15 54.57 6.92
C MET A 1 -11.01 54.74 8.16
N LYS A 2 -11.22 53.66 8.91
CA LYS A 2 -11.53 53.61 10.36
C LYS A 2 -11.71 52.12 10.74
N HIS A 3 -10.67 51.50 11.28
CA HIS A 3 -10.81 50.41 12.29
C HIS A 3 -10.93 51.08 13.68
N PRO A 4 -11.09 50.41 14.84
CA PRO A 4 -11.28 48.99 15.21
C PRO A 4 -12.48 48.87 16.24
N PRO A 5 -12.62 47.96 17.27
CA PRO A 5 -11.62 47.36 18.18
C PRO A 5 -11.66 45.82 18.32
N MET A 6 -10.54 45.27 18.77
CA MET A 6 -10.40 43.91 19.31
C MET A 6 -10.64 43.90 20.83
N ASN A 7 -10.99 42.71 21.34
CA ASN A 7 -10.80 42.13 22.70
C ASN A 7 -12.11 41.91 23.50
N PRO A 8 -12.15 40.99 24.49
CA PRO A 8 -11.19 39.94 24.91
C PRO A 8 -11.80 38.54 25.12
N VAL A 9 -10.90 37.60 25.44
CA VAL A 9 -11.06 36.21 25.90
C VAL A 9 -12.06 36.06 27.08
N GLU A 10 -12.93 35.05 27.02
CA GLU A 10 -13.41 34.32 28.22
C GLU A 10 -13.29 32.80 28.00
N GLU A 11 -12.49 32.15 28.85
CA GLU A 11 -12.47 30.70 29.04
C GLU A 11 -13.66 30.27 29.92
N SER A 12 -14.32 29.16 29.58
CA SER A 12 -14.86 28.25 30.62
C SER A 12 -15.03 26.83 30.07
N CYS A 13 -14.45 25.88 30.79
CA CYS A 13 -14.44 24.44 30.54
C CYS A 13 -15.75 23.72 30.95
N GLN A 14 -15.92 22.50 30.42
CA GLN A 14 -16.80 21.38 30.83
C GLN A 14 -18.29 21.48 30.40
N GLU A 15 -18.97 20.46 29.83
CA GLU A 15 -19.01 19.01 30.12
C GLU A 15 -19.63 18.16 28.96
N PHE A 16 -19.58 16.81 29.08
CA PHE A 16 -19.71 15.72 28.07
C PHE A 16 -21.16 15.27 27.67
N PRO A 17 -21.38 14.05 27.10
CA PRO A 17 -21.47 13.68 25.69
C PRO A 17 -22.92 13.34 25.23
N GLY A 18 -23.32 13.81 24.04
CA GLY A 18 -24.59 13.40 23.43
C GLY A 18 -24.41 12.16 22.57
N ALA A 19 -24.86 11.00 23.03
CA ALA A 19 -24.99 9.80 22.22
C ALA A 19 -25.95 10.05 21.05
N SER A 20 -25.47 9.91 19.81
CA SER A 20 -26.33 9.78 18.63
C SER A 20 -26.04 8.46 17.95
N SER A 21 -27.08 7.63 17.91
CA SER A 21 -27.16 6.33 17.27
C SER A 21 -26.89 6.38 15.77
N ALA A 22 -26.27 5.31 15.28
CA ALA A 22 -26.43 4.68 13.97
C ALA A 22 -26.93 5.57 12.82
N ASP A 23 -26.00 6.03 11.99
CA ASP A 23 -26.20 6.20 10.55
C ASP A 23 -25.09 5.41 9.83
N ASP A 24 -25.26 4.10 9.79
CA ASP A 24 -24.79 3.32 8.66
C ASP A 24 -25.64 3.75 7.46
N VAL A 25 -25.04 4.38 6.43
CA VAL A 25 -25.28 4.12 4.99
C VAL A 25 -24.66 5.22 4.07
N ILE A 26 -23.53 4.82 3.46
CA ILE A 26 -23.12 4.95 2.03
C ILE A 26 -22.76 6.34 1.44
N ASP A 27 -21.48 6.51 1.06
CA ASP A 27 -21.03 6.60 -0.35
C ASP A 27 -19.48 6.58 -0.46
N ASP A 28 -18.85 5.39 -0.34
CA ASP A 28 -17.40 5.22 -0.56
C ASP A 28 -17.09 4.57 -1.92
N ALA A 29 -18.10 4.38 -2.78
CA ALA A 29 -17.90 3.75 -4.09
C ALA A 29 -16.94 4.56 -4.99
N SER A 30 -16.82 5.87 -4.74
CA SER A 30 -15.91 6.77 -5.45
C SER A 30 -14.47 6.75 -4.91
N GLU A 31 -14.30 6.75 -3.58
CA GLU A 31 -13.01 6.65 -2.86
C GLU A 31 -12.35 5.28 -3.03
N SER A 32 -13.12 4.19 -2.89
CA SER A 32 -12.65 2.83 -3.13
C SER A 32 -12.11 2.66 -4.56
N ASN A 33 -12.83 3.14 -5.58
CA ASN A 33 -12.41 3.02 -6.97
C ASN A 33 -11.17 3.87 -7.29
N TRP A 34 -11.06 5.08 -6.72
CA TRP A 34 -9.84 5.87 -6.82
C TRP A 34 -8.66 5.17 -6.11
N SER A 35 -8.86 4.60 -4.93
CA SER A 35 -7.82 3.86 -4.22
C SER A 35 -7.34 2.62 -4.99
N HIS A 36 -8.23 1.88 -5.66
CA HIS A 36 -7.86 0.75 -6.51
C HIS A 36 -7.09 1.18 -7.76
N THR A 37 -7.46 2.31 -8.36
CA THR A 37 -6.88 2.79 -9.62
C THR A 37 -5.66 3.69 -9.44
N HIS A 38 -5.53 4.38 -8.30
CA HIS A 38 -4.50 5.39 -7.99
C HIS A 38 -3.62 5.10 -6.77
N ALA A 39 -4.05 4.22 -5.86
CA ALA A 39 -3.29 3.78 -4.69
C ALA A 39 -3.13 2.24 -4.65
N SER A 40 -2.88 1.69 -3.46
CA SER A 40 -2.78 0.25 -3.21
C SER A 40 -4.15 -0.45 -3.13
N GLY A 41 -5.26 0.28 -3.00
CA GLY A 41 -6.58 -0.29 -2.72
C GLY A 41 -6.70 -0.90 -1.31
N ILE A 42 -5.64 -0.83 -0.50
CA ILE A 42 -5.54 -1.43 0.83
C ILE A 42 -5.18 -0.33 1.81
N HIS A 43 -6.06 -0.07 2.76
CA HIS A 43 -5.85 0.87 3.85
C HIS A 43 -5.62 0.12 5.16
N VAL A 44 -4.64 0.57 5.94
CA VAL A 44 -4.37 0.06 7.29
C VAL A 44 -4.08 1.27 8.17
N ASP A 45 -4.87 1.46 9.21
CA ASP A 45 -4.75 2.61 10.11
C ASP A 45 -3.33 2.73 10.68
N GLY A 46 -2.79 3.95 10.63
CA GLY A 46 -1.43 4.25 11.10
C GLY A 46 -0.30 3.70 10.23
N ARG A 47 -0.59 3.13 9.05
CA ARG A 47 0.43 2.62 8.11
C ARG A 47 0.28 3.22 6.72
N ILE A 48 1.40 3.54 6.10
CA ILE A 48 1.46 3.96 4.70
C ILE A 48 1.71 2.73 3.84
N ILE A 49 0.77 2.41 2.94
CA ILE A 49 0.90 1.28 2.02
C ILE A 49 1.36 1.80 0.66
N LEU A 50 2.51 1.32 0.19
CA LEU A 50 3.08 1.67 -1.10
C LEU A 50 2.96 0.50 -2.07
N ASN A 51 2.34 0.73 -3.23
CA ASN A 51 2.36 -0.23 -4.32
C ASN A 51 3.58 0.06 -5.21
N LEU A 52 4.62 -0.76 -5.05
CA LEU A 52 5.91 -0.57 -5.70
C LEU A 52 5.81 -0.58 -7.24
N TRP A 53 4.93 -1.40 -7.83
CA TRP A 53 4.77 -1.44 -9.29
C TRP A 53 4.33 -0.09 -9.86
N ARG A 54 3.41 0.60 -9.15
CA ARG A 54 2.95 1.93 -9.56
C ARG A 54 4.06 2.96 -9.44
N LEU A 55 4.85 2.89 -8.37
CA LEU A 55 5.99 3.76 -8.17
C LEU A 55 7.01 3.58 -9.30
N MET A 56 7.32 2.35 -9.64
CA MET A 56 8.27 2.04 -10.72
C MET A 56 7.78 2.53 -12.10
N ARG A 57 6.46 2.50 -12.37
CA ARG A 57 5.89 3.10 -13.59
C ARG A 57 5.99 4.63 -13.66
N ALA A 58 6.09 5.30 -12.51
CA ALA A 58 6.25 6.74 -12.46
C ALA A 58 7.72 7.16 -12.64
N GLU A 59 8.65 6.37 -12.09
CA GLU A 59 10.07 6.71 -12.06
C GLU A 59 10.86 6.23 -13.29
N ILE A 60 10.49 5.07 -13.87
CA ILE A 60 11.30 4.40 -14.90
C ILE A 60 10.45 4.16 -16.15
N LYS A 61 10.99 4.47 -17.33
CA LYS A 61 10.30 4.24 -18.62
C LYS A 61 10.71 2.91 -19.22
N LEU A 62 9.94 1.85 -18.91
CA LEU A 62 10.11 0.50 -19.46
C LEU A 62 8.96 0.14 -20.40
N ASN A 63 9.22 -0.79 -21.34
CA ASN A 63 8.19 -1.39 -22.19
C ASN A 63 7.39 -2.47 -21.44
N ASN A 64 8.03 -3.15 -20.48
CA ASN A 64 7.42 -4.16 -19.62
C ASN A 64 7.76 -3.86 -18.16
N TYR A 65 6.75 -3.89 -17.29
CA TYR A 65 6.90 -3.65 -15.85
C TYR A 65 6.68 -4.91 -15.02
N SER A 66 6.98 -6.08 -15.58
CA SER A 66 7.16 -7.27 -14.74
C SER A 66 8.26 -6.99 -13.71
N LEU A 67 8.14 -7.63 -12.54
CA LEU A 67 9.11 -7.48 -11.45
C LEU A 67 10.55 -7.63 -11.96
N GLU A 68 10.76 -8.58 -12.87
CA GLU A 68 12.06 -8.91 -13.45
C GLU A 68 12.62 -7.82 -14.35
N ALA A 69 11.81 -7.29 -15.27
CA ALA A 69 12.26 -6.23 -16.16
C ALA A 69 12.65 -4.98 -15.37
N VAL A 70 11.88 -4.67 -14.32
CA VAL A 70 12.19 -3.57 -13.39
C VAL A 70 13.47 -3.90 -12.59
N ALA A 71 13.59 -5.11 -12.07
CA ALA A 71 14.73 -5.53 -11.27
C ALA A 71 16.04 -5.56 -12.08
N ASP A 72 15.99 -5.99 -13.33
CA ASP A 72 17.15 -5.98 -14.22
C ASP A 72 17.59 -4.55 -14.56
N GLU A 73 16.66 -3.64 -14.78
CA GLU A 73 16.98 -2.23 -15.06
C GLU A 73 17.56 -1.53 -13.82
N VAL A 74 16.97 -1.75 -12.64
CA VAL A 74 17.36 -1.04 -11.40
C VAL A 74 18.55 -1.69 -10.70
N LEU A 75 18.50 -3.00 -10.50
CA LEU A 75 19.45 -3.75 -9.66
C LEU A 75 20.51 -4.50 -10.48
N ARG A 76 20.32 -4.63 -11.81
CA ARG A 76 21.27 -5.22 -12.77
C ARG A 76 21.66 -6.69 -12.53
N LYS A 77 21.08 -7.36 -11.52
CA LYS A 77 21.30 -8.79 -11.24
C LYS A 77 20.23 -9.34 -10.28
N VAL A 78 19.14 -9.90 -10.81
CA VAL A 78 18.19 -10.70 -10.02
C VAL A 78 18.01 -12.08 -10.65
N PRO A 79 18.26 -13.17 -9.89
CA PRO A 79 18.06 -14.51 -10.42
C PRO A 79 16.57 -14.79 -10.62
N LEU A 80 16.16 -15.09 -11.85
CA LEU A 80 14.82 -15.58 -12.14
C LEU A 80 14.75 -17.10 -11.96
N VAL A 81 13.88 -17.55 -11.07
CA VAL A 81 13.39 -18.94 -11.07
C VAL A 81 11.96 -18.99 -11.61
N PRO A 82 11.71 -19.63 -12.77
CA PRO A 82 10.37 -19.77 -13.33
C PRO A 82 9.39 -20.44 -12.37
N THR A 83 8.13 -19.98 -12.36
CA THR A 83 7.07 -20.49 -11.47
C THR A 83 6.87 -22.01 -11.54
N LYS A 84 7.07 -22.61 -12.72
CA LYS A 84 6.99 -24.07 -12.92
C LYS A 84 8.04 -24.82 -12.06
N ILE A 85 9.23 -24.25 -11.94
CA ILE A 85 10.32 -24.82 -11.14
C ILE A 85 10.02 -24.62 -9.64
N LEU A 86 9.56 -23.43 -9.24
CA LEU A 86 9.11 -23.17 -7.87
C LEU A 86 8.02 -24.14 -7.43
N ASN A 87 7.01 -24.37 -8.28
CA ASN A 87 5.94 -25.33 -8.01
C ASN A 87 6.47 -26.77 -7.86
N ARG A 88 7.42 -27.16 -8.71
CA ARG A 88 8.07 -28.48 -8.60
C ARG A 88 8.84 -28.61 -7.29
N TRP A 89 9.64 -27.60 -6.92
CA TRP A 89 10.37 -27.59 -5.64
C TRP A 89 9.41 -27.67 -4.46
N PHE A 90 8.32 -26.92 -4.49
CA PHE A 90 7.31 -26.96 -3.44
C PHE A 90 6.63 -28.34 -3.33
N ALA A 91 6.32 -28.96 -4.46
CA ALA A 91 5.69 -30.28 -4.54
C ALA A 91 6.59 -31.43 -4.04
N THR A 92 7.92 -31.29 -4.09
CA THR A 92 8.85 -32.35 -3.65
C THR A 92 8.90 -32.60 -2.14
N GLY A 93 8.19 -31.80 -1.32
CA GLY A 93 8.00 -32.06 0.11
C GLY A 93 9.06 -31.44 1.03
N PRO A 94 8.87 -31.58 2.36
CA PRO A 94 9.63 -30.87 3.39
C PRO A 94 11.12 -31.24 3.48
N GLY A 95 11.54 -32.38 2.92
CA GLY A 95 12.94 -32.84 2.97
C GLY A 95 13.74 -32.66 1.68
N ARG A 96 13.20 -31.98 0.65
CA ARG A 96 13.87 -31.88 -0.67
C ARG A 96 13.92 -30.49 -1.27
N GLY A 97 12.77 -29.90 -1.60
CA GLY A 97 12.73 -28.69 -2.42
C GLY A 97 12.04 -27.50 -1.79
N ARG A 98 11.20 -27.68 -0.77
CA ARG A 98 10.43 -26.56 -0.18
C ARG A 98 11.30 -25.45 0.40
N TYR A 99 12.43 -25.82 1.02
CA TYR A 99 13.36 -24.83 1.59
C TYR A 99 13.93 -23.90 0.51
N ARG A 100 14.09 -24.39 -0.74
CA ARG A 100 14.59 -23.57 -1.86
C ARG A 100 13.61 -22.47 -2.26
N CYS A 101 12.30 -22.70 -2.10
CA CYS A 101 11.31 -21.66 -2.34
C CYS A 101 11.41 -20.54 -1.30
N ILE A 102 11.72 -20.89 -0.05
CA ILE A 102 11.92 -19.91 1.04
C ILE A 102 13.21 -19.14 0.81
N GLU A 103 14.28 -19.85 0.48
CA GLU A 103 15.58 -19.25 0.14
C GLU A 103 15.47 -18.28 -1.04
N TYR A 104 14.67 -18.63 -2.06
CA TYR A 104 14.42 -17.75 -3.21
C TYR A 104 13.68 -16.45 -2.87
N VAL A 105 12.84 -16.46 -1.82
CA VAL A 105 12.14 -15.24 -1.37
C VAL A 105 13.01 -14.39 -0.44
N ASN A 106 13.99 -15.02 0.23
CA ASN A 106 14.83 -14.36 1.23
C ASN A 106 16.18 -13.84 0.68
N ASN A 107 16.58 -14.27 -0.51
CA ASN A 107 17.79 -13.82 -1.22
C ASN A 107 17.44 -12.89 -2.37
#